data_AF-A0A7L0EVQ5-F1
#
_entry.id   AF-A0A7L0EVQ5-F1
#
_cell.length_a   1.000
_cell.length_b   1.000
_cell.length_c   1.000
_cell.angle_alpha   90.00
_cell.angle_beta   90.00
_cell.angle_gamma   90.00
#
_symmetry.space_group_name_H-M   'P 1'
#
loop_
_entity.id
_entity.type
_entity.pdbx_description
1 polymer ?
#
loop_
_entity_poly.entity_id
_entity_poly.type
_entity_poly.pdbx_seq_one_letter_code
_entity_poly.pdbx_strand_id
1 'polypeptide(L)'
;MPCKALALAFLGLLALSSACYIQNCPIGGKRAVPDMDIRKCLPCGPHNKGRCFGPNICCGEELGCYVGTSETLRCREENFLPTPCESGRKPCGGGGGSCAAPGICCGSDGCAVDSSCDQELLIA
;
A
#
# COMPACT_ATOMS: atom_id res chain seq x y z
N MET A 1 -31.85 -0.56 50.95
CA MET A 1 -30.52 -1.10 50.55
C MET A 1 -30.09 -0.54 49.18
N PRO A 2 -29.93 0.79 49.02
CA PRO A 2 -29.63 1.39 47.71
C PRO A 2 -28.16 1.29 47.32
N CYS A 3 -27.23 1.19 48.28
CA CYS A 3 -25.79 1.14 48.02
C CYS A 3 -25.34 -0.08 47.20
N LYS A 4 -25.98 -1.24 47.40
CA LYS A 4 -25.67 -2.47 46.65
C LYS A 4 -26.12 -2.39 45.19
N ALA A 5 -27.29 -1.80 44.94
CA ALA A 5 -27.80 -1.56 43.59
C ALA A 5 -26.95 -0.53 42.85
N LEU A 6 -26.51 0.52 43.54
CA LEU A 6 -25.63 1.55 42.99
C LEU A 6 -24.25 0.97 42.63
N ALA A 7 -23.67 0.14 43.50
CA ALA A 7 -22.41 -0.55 43.24
C ALA A 7 -22.50 -1.51 42.04
N LEU A 8 -23.59 -2.28 41.92
CA LEU A 8 -23.83 -3.16 40.77
C LEU A 8 -24.02 -2.37 39.46
N ALA A 9 -24.69 -1.21 39.51
CA ALA A 9 -24.85 -0.34 38.35
C ALA A 9 -23.50 0.25 37.88
N PHE A 10 -22.65 0.69 38.81
CA PHE A 10 -21.30 1.17 38.49
C PHE A 10 -20.41 0.06 37.89
N LEU A 11 -20.48 -1.16 38.43
CA LEU A 11 -19.73 -2.31 37.89
C LEU A 11 -20.19 -2.68 36.48
N GLY A 12 -21.50 -2.60 36.23
CA GLY A 12 -22.08 -2.82 34.90
C GLY A 12 -21.58 -1.78 33.89
N LEU A 13 -21.63 -0.49 34.22
CA LEU A 13 -21.15 0.59 33.35
C LEU A 13 -19.66 0.44 33.00
N LEU A 14 -18.82 0.03 33.96
CA LEU A 14 -17.39 -0.24 33.73
C LEU A 14 -17.18 -1.40 32.75
N ALA A 15 -17.94 -2.50 32.90
CA ALA A 15 -17.85 -3.65 32.00
C ALA A 15 -18.35 -3.33 30.58
N LEU A 16 -19.38 -2.49 30.43
CA LEU A 16 -19.81 -2.03 29.10
C LEU A 16 -18.79 -1.09 28.44
N SER A 17 -18.12 -0.25 29.24
CA SER A 17 -17.08 0.66 28.72
C SER A 17 -15.85 -0.08 28.19
N SER A 18 -15.48 -1.22 28.80
CA SER A 18 -14.37 -2.06 28.32
C SER A 18 -14.75 -2.88 27.10
N ALA A 19 -16.02 -3.32 26.97
CA ALA A 19 -16.49 -4.07 25.81
C ALA A 19 -16.60 -3.20 24.53
N CYS A 20 -16.83 -1.89 24.67
CA CYS A 20 -16.80 -0.94 23.56
C CYS A 20 -15.38 -0.39 23.25
N TYR A 21 -14.39 -0.72 24.07
CA TYR A 21 -13.00 -0.37 23.81
C TYR A 21 -12.41 -1.39 22.83
N ILE A 22 -12.57 -1.12 21.53
CA ILE A 22 -11.96 -1.91 20.47
C ILE A 22 -10.43 -1.89 20.66
N GLN A 23 -9.89 -2.96 21.24
CA GLN A 23 -8.43 -3.16 21.36
C GLN A 23 -7.82 -3.76 20.10
N ASN A 24 -8.63 -4.44 19.28
CA ASN A 24 -8.26 -4.89 17.95
C ASN A 24 -8.61 -3.81 16.93
N CYS A 25 -7.94 -2.66 17.01
CA CYS A 25 -7.97 -1.73 15.89
C CYS A 25 -7.32 -2.44 14.69
N PRO A 26 -7.99 -2.53 13.53
CA PRO A 26 -7.33 -3.01 12.33
C PRO A 26 -6.10 -2.14 12.08
N ILE A 27 -5.05 -2.79 11.60
CA ILE A 27 -3.82 -2.12 11.16
C ILE A 27 -4.21 -0.98 10.19
N GLY A 28 -3.70 0.23 10.41
CA GLY A 28 -3.91 1.37 9.51
C GLY A 28 -4.96 2.43 9.90
N GLY A 29 -5.20 2.68 11.21
CA GLY A 29 -5.98 3.87 11.61
C GLY A 29 -5.36 5.19 11.13
N LYS A 30 -6.15 6.25 10.92
CA LYS A 30 -5.72 7.55 10.32
C LYS A 30 -4.51 8.25 11.00
N ARG A 31 -4.09 7.78 12.17
CA ARG A 31 -2.98 8.32 12.97
C ARG A 31 -1.79 7.35 13.09
N ALA A 32 -1.90 6.17 12.50
CA ALA A 32 -0.85 5.16 12.49
C ALA A 32 0.02 5.28 11.24
N VAL A 33 0.34 6.51 10.83
CA VAL A 33 1.48 6.75 9.95
C VAL A 33 2.62 7.13 10.88
N PRO A 34 3.44 6.16 11.37
CA PRO A 34 4.72 6.57 11.90
C PRO A 34 5.51 7.15 10.73
N ASP A 35 6.38 8.10 11.02
CA ASP A 35 7.43 8.61 10.14
C ASP A 35 8.41 7.45 9.84
N MET A 36 7.93 6.48 9.06
CA MET A 36 8.65 5.29 8.66
C MET A 36 9.19 5.56 7.28
N ASP A 37 10.47 5.25 7.10
CA ASP A 37 11.13 5.17 5.80
C ASP A 37 10.22 4.38 4.82
N ILE A 38 9.78 5.04 3.74
CA ILE A 38 8.87 4.43 2.76
C ILE A 38 9.65 3.35 2.03
N ARG A 39 9.35 2.08 2.35
CA ARG A 39 10.05 0.95 1.74
C ARG A 39 9.71 0.82 0.27
N LYS A 40 10.57 0.15 -0.49
CA LYS A 40 10.19 -0.32 -1.83
C LYS A 40 9.16 -1.43 -1.73
N CYS A 41 8.18 -1.43 -2.63
CA CYS A 41 7.20 -2.51 -2.67
C CYS A 41 7.85 -3.85 -3.05
N LEU A 42 7.13 -4.94 -2.82
CA LEU A 42 7.58 -6.30 -3.06
C LEU A 42 8.11 -6.47 -4.50
N PRO A 43 9.19 -7.27 -4.66
CA PRO A 43 9.67 -7.62 -5.98
C PRO A 43 8.71 -8.62 -6.65
N CYS A 44 8.60 -8.55 -7.97
CA CYS A 44 7.69 -9.37 -8.77
C CYS A 44 8.27 -9.68 -10.16
N GLY A 45 7.56 -10.49 -10.93
CA GLY A 45 7.94 -10.85 -12.30
C GLY A 45 9.14 -11.79 -12.41
N PRO A 46 9.59 -12.08 -13.66
CA PRO A 46 10.67 -13.00 -13.92
C PRO A 46 11.94 -12.60 -13.17
N HIS A 47 12.56 -13.55 -12.47
CA HIS A 47 13.76 -13.33 -11.67
C HIS A 47 13.65 -12.22 -10.60
N ASN A 48 12.43 -11.86 -10.16
CA ASN A 48 12.22 -10.78 -9.19
C ASN A 48 12.81 -9.42 -9.62
N LYS A 49 12.92 -9.19 -10.94
CA LYS A 49 13.47 -7.95 -11.50
C LYS A 49 12.47 -6.79 -11.52
N GLY A 50 11.18 -7.06 -11.34
CA GLY A 50 10.13 -6.05 -11.27
C GLY A 50 9.77 -5.65 -9.84
N ARG A 51 8.92 -4.64 -9.72
CA ARG A 51 8.32 -4.15 -8.48
C ARG A 51 6.83 -3.92 -8.65
N CYS A 52 6.09 -4.08 -7.56
CA CYS A 52 4.65 -3.89 -7.56
C CYS A 52 4.27 -2.40 -7.56
N PHE A 53 3.37 -2.02 -8.47
CA PHE A 53 2.77 -0.68 -8.56
C PHE A 53 1.28 -0.70 -8.16
N GLY A 54 0.69 -1.89 -8.05
CA GLY A 54 -0.68 -2.11 -7.60
C GLY A 54 -0.90 -3.61 -7.37
N PRO A 55 -2.08 -4.02 -6.87
CA PRO A 55 -2.35 -5.42 -6.52
C PRO A 55 -2.30 -6.38 -7.72
N ASN A 56 -2.44 -5.85 -8.93
CA ASN A 56 -2.37 -6.63 -10.18
C ASN A 56 -1.42 -5.98 -11.19
N ILE A 57 -0.40 -5.23 -10.75
CA ILE A 57 0.53 -4.51 -11.62
C ILE A 57 1.97 -4.74 -11.16
N CYS A 58 2.79 -5.28 -12.05
CA CYS A 58 4.21 -5.52 -11.83
C CYS A 58 5.03 -4.89 -12.97
N CYS A 59 5.98 -4.01 -12.66
CA CYS A 59 6.78 -3.33 -13.67
C CYS A 59 8.27 -3.36 -13.35
N GLY A 60 9.11 -3.31 -14.38
CA GLY A 60 10.56 -3.15 -14.24
C GLY A 60 11.17 -2.61 -15.53
N GLU A 61 12.31 -1.94 -15.41
CA GLU A 61 12.94 -1.22 -16.52
C GLU A 61 13.22 -2.12 -17.74
N GLU A 62 13.72 -3.34 -17.52
CA GLU A 62 14.01 -4.33 -18.57
C GLU A 62 12.82 -5.23 -18.94
N LEU A 63 11.76 -5.21 -18.13
CA LEU A 63 10.62 -6.13 -18.23
C LEU A 63 9.40 -5.49 -18.89
N GLY A 64 9.32 -4.16 -18.89
CA GLY A 64 8.07 -3.44 -19.15
C GLY A 64 7.10 -3.59 -17.98
N CYS A 65 5.81 -3.71 -18.27
CA CYS A 65 4.76 -3.85 -17.27
C CYS A 65 3.83 -5.03 -17.57
N TYR A 66 3.61 -5.84 -16.54
CA TYR A 66 2.65 -6.92 -16.51
C TYR A 66 1.42 -6.48 -15.72
N VAL A 67 0.24 -6.59 -16.33
CA VAL A 67 -1.04 -6.19 -15.71
C VAL A 67 -2.00 -7.38 -15.73
N GLY A 68 -2.42 -7.84 -14.55
CA GLY A 68 -3.38 -8.95 -14.41
C GLY A 68 -2.86 -10.33 -14.82
N THR A 69 -1.54 -10.51 -14.92
CA THR A 69 -0.91 -11.78 -15.31
C THR A 69 -0.39 -12.56 -14.09
N SER A 70 0.13 -13.77 -14.29
CA SER A 70 0.73 -14.62 -13.25
C SER A 70 1.84 -13.94 -12.46
N GLU A 71 2.61 -13.06 -13.12
CA GLU A 71 3.73 -12.32 -12.56
C GLU A 71 3.30 -11.34 -11.44
N THR A 72 2.01 -10.98 -11.43
CA THR A 72 1.43 -9.99 -10.51
C THR A 72 0.84 -10.61 -9.25
N LEU A 73 0.74 -11.94 -9.16
CA LEU A 73 0.11 -12.62 -8.01
C LEU A 73 0.74 -12.24 -6.67
N ARG A 74 2.07 -12.09 -6.65
CA ARG A 74 2.82 -11.68 -5.46
C ARG A 74 2.50 -10.25 -5.01
N CYS A 75 2.05 -9.38 -5.93
CA CYS A 75 1.69 -8.00 -5.58
C CYS A 75 0.42 -7.90 -4.73
N ARG A 76 -0.41 -8.95 -4.68
CA ARG A 76 -1.55 -8.99 -3.76
C ARG A 76 -1.12 -9.13 -2.30
N GLU A 77 0.08 -9.66 -2.06
CA GLU A 77 0.65 -9.77 -0.71
C GLU A 77 0.87 -8.39 -0.08
N GLU A 78 1.10 -7.35 -0.88
CA GLU A 78 1.23 -5.97 -0.38
C GLU A 78 -0.01 -5.49 0.38
N ASN A 79 -1.22 -5.93 0.01
CA ASN A 79 -2.46 -5.54 0.69
C ASN A 79 -2.52 -6.00 2.15
N PHE A 80 -1.71 -6.98 2.53
CA PHE A 80 -1.66 -7.52 3.89
C PHE A 80 -0.50 -6.91 4.70
N LEU A 81 0.37 -6.11 4.08
CA LEU A 81 1.47 -5.47 4.78
C LEU A 81 1.01 -4.15 5.40
N PRO A 82 1.22 -3.95 6.71
CA PRO A 82 0.82 -2.72 7.42
C PRO A 82 1.66 -1.50 7.03
N THR A 83 2.81 -1.71 6.39
CA THR A 83 3.78 -0.66 6.08
C THR A 83 3.60 -0.14 4.66
N PRO A 84 3.48 1.19 4.47
CA PRO A 84 3.35 1.77 3.14
C PRO A 84 4.62 1.52 2.33
N CYS A 85 4.47 1.46 1.01
CA CYS A 85 5.57 1.24 0.09
C CYS A 85 5.41 2.07 -1.19
N GLU A 86 6.53 2.33 -1.87
CA GLU A 86 6.56 3.03 -3.15
C GLU A 86 7.64 2.45 -4.08
N SER A 87 7.32 2.27 -5.36
CA SER A 87 8.23 1.65 -6.33
C SER A 87 8.85 2.64 -7.32
N GLY A 88 8.09 3.64 -7.77
CA GLY A 88 8.53 4.65 -8.72
C GLY A 88 9.06 5.90 -8.02
N ARG A 89 10.05 6.59 -8.62
CA ARG A 89 10.59 7.86 -8.08
C ARG A 89 10.09 9.09 -8.82
N LYS A 90 9.86 8.98 -10.13
CA LYS A 90 9.44 10.09 -10.98
C LYS A 90 7.91 10.06 -11.08
N PRO A 91 7.19 11.06 -10.53
CA PRO A 91 5.76 11.15 -10.71
C PRO A 91 5.42 11.43 -12.17
N CYS A 92 4.29 10.92 -12.62
CA CYS A 92 3.77 11.09 -13.97
C CYS A 92 2.24 11.10 -13.98
N GLY A 93 1.65 11.64 -15.04
CA GLY A 93 0.22 11.90 -15.12
C GLY A 93 -0.30 12.89 -14.06
N GLY A 94 -1.61 13.15 -14.10
CA GLY A 94 -2.28 14.05 -13.13
C GLY A 94 -2.85 13.35 -11.89
N GLY A 95 -2.79 12.01 -11.83
CA GLY A 95 -3.54 11.18 -10.87
C GLY A 95 -2.70 10.48 -9.80
N GLY A 96 -1.45 10.91 -9.56
CA GLY A 96 -0.56 10.24 -8.59
C GLY A 96 0.07 8.95 -9.11
N GLY A 97 0.29 8.85 -10.42
CA GLY A 97 1.07 7.77 -11.02
C GLY A 97 2.57 8.03 -10.89
N SER A 98 3.35 6.97 -11.06
CA SER A 98 4.82 7.04 -11.10
C SER A 98 5.36 6.22 -12.26
N CYS A 99 6.48 6.67 -12.82
CA CYS A 99 7.14 6.00 -13.94
C CYS A 99 7.59 4.61 -13.52
N ALA A 100 7.11 3.61 -14.25
CA ALA A 100 7.25 2.21 -13.88
C ALA A 100 8.19 1.44 -14.81
N ALA A 101 8.27 1.88 -16.07
CA ALA A 101 9.19 1.42 -17.09
C ALA A 101 9.40 2.56 -18.12
N PRO A 102 10.39 2.46 -19.03
CA PRO A 102 10.62 3.48 -20.06
C PRO A 102 9.34 3.77 -20.86
N GLY A 103 8.90 5.03 -20.85
CA GLY A 103 7.70 5.49 -21.54
C GLY A 103 6.37 5.03 -20.93
N ILE A 104 6.36 4.44 -19.72
CA ILE A 104 5.14 3.90 -19.08
C ILE A 104 4.95 4.52 -17.69
N CYS A 105 3.81 5.18 -17.52
CA CYS A 105 3.31 5.70 -16.25
C CYS A 105 2.30 4.72 -15.64
N CYS A 106 2.46 4.33 -14.38
CA CYS A 106 1.50 3.46 -13.69
C CYS A 106 1.01 4.07 -12.38
N GLY A 107 -0.30 3.94 -12.15
CA GLY A 107 -0.92 4.12 -10.83
C GLY A 107 -1.35 2.77 -10.25
N SER A 108 -2.14 2.80 -9.16
CA SER A 108 -2.68 1.59 -8.53
C SER A 108 -3.65 0.82 -9.42
N ASP A 109 -4.31 1.53 -10.33
CA ASP A 109 -5.49 1.03 -11.07
C ASP A 109 -5.17 0.68 -12.53
N GLY A 110 -4.02 1.13 -13.05
CA GLY A 110 -3.61 0.88 -14.42
C GLY A 110 -2.35 1.62 -14.84
N CYS A 111 -1.94 1.35 -16.07
CA CYS A 111 -0.77 1.95 -16.70
C CYS A 111 -1.16 2.60 -18.04
N ALA A 112 -0.49 3.70 -18.37
CA ALA A 112 -0.62 4.40 -19.63
C ALA A 112 0.77 4.73 -20.19
N VAL A 113 0.85 4.86 -21.51
CA VAL A 113 2.06 5.37 -22.16
C VAL A 113 2.19 6.85 -21.86
N ASP A 114 3.36 7.28 -21.40
CA ASP A 114 3.65 8.66 -21.04
C ASP A 114 5.12 8.97 -21.36
N SER A 115 5.34 9.88 -22.31
CA SER A 115 6.69 10.27 -22.74
C SER A 115 7.49 10.99 -21.66
N SER A 116 6.84 11.47 -20.60
CA SER A 116 7.56 11.98 -19.42
C SER A 116 8.36 10.88 -18.71
N CYS A 117 8.03 9.61 -18.93
CA CYS A 117 8.72 8.44 -18.38
C CYS A 117 9.77 7.84 -19.31
N ASP A 118 10.02 8.44 -20.48
CA ASP A 118 11.14 8.02 -21.31
C ASP A 118 12.44 8.22 -20.52
N GLN A 119 13.32 7.20 -20.55
CA GLN A 119 14.64 7.35 -19.98
C GLN A 119 15.35 8.45 -20.76
N GLU A 120 15.65 9.56 -20.07
CA GLU A 120 16.69 10.47 -20.51
C GLU A 120 17.94 9.60 -20.60
N LEU A 121 18.25 9.09 -21.79
CA LEU A 121 19.54 8.52 -22.12
C LEU A 121 20.52 9.66 -21.87
N LEU A 122 21.02 9.73 -20.64
CA LEU A 122 22.22 10.44 -20.28
C LEU A 122 23.31 9.77 -21.11
N ILE A 123 23.50 10.32 -22.31
CA ILE A 123 24.70 10.17 -23.09
C ILE A 123 25.81 10.71 -22.18
N ALA A 124 26.52 9.79 -21.53
CA ALA A 124 27.75 10.05 -20.78
C ALA A 124 28.82 9.09 -21.32
#